data_AF-W1SC42-F1
#
_entry.id   AF-W1SC42-F1
#
_cell.length_a   1.000
_cell.length_b   1.000
_cell.length_c   1.000
_cell.angle_alpha   90.00
_cell.angle_beta   90.00
_cell.angle_gamma   90.00
#
_symmetry.space_group_name_H-M   'P 1'
#
loop_
_entity.id
_entity.type
_entity.pdbx_description
1 polymer ?
#
loop_
_entity_poly.entity_id
_entity_poly.type
_entity_poly.pdbx_seq_one_letter_code
_entity_poly.pdbx_strand_id
1 'polypeptide(L)'
;MTKRKHQLLTESERDQILAIPSERGHLARLYTFEPSDIEIIGARRERRNQLGVALQLALLRHPGITLAQLIQDKGAIPHDLAAFVAEQLGLHVTDLANYAARDQTMTDHARELAMRAGLRGPTRADIPFMIEAAAKTAWATDKGMTIAIGVVTALREARILLPSISTIERASSAGRARARKQAAYALIADLSAEQVHALDQVFDDAGGMSQLASLKTIPVAARPDHIRQILDRLRQVRKIGISPDVAGRIHADRFRQYVREGRASPAYMIERYIPSRRRATLVAFLLDLEERLTDNALEMADKLIGSIFTRAKNAQARSYATTSKNVARLMLIFRRTIDALTDAVDTGEDPMEALDAS
;
A
#
# COMPACT_ATOMS: atom_id res chain seq x y z
N MET A 1 25.74 -19.60 -2.63
CA MET A 1 24.26 -19.68 -2.52
C MET A 1 23.64 -18.58 -3.37
N THR A 2 23.22 -18.92 -4.58
CA THR A 2 22.62 -17.98 -5.54
C THR A 2 21.24 -17.55 -5.01
N LYS A 3 21.09 -16.27 -4.66
CA LYS A 3 19.80 -15.65 -4.29
C LYS A 3 18.76 -16.05 -5.35
N ARG A 4 17.83 -16.95 -5.03
CA ARG A 4 16.71 -17.27 -5.92
C ARG A 4 15.94 -15.98 -6.18
N LYS A 5 15.91 -15.56 -7.45
CA LYS A 5 15.19 -14.39 -7.97
C LYS A 5 13.74 -14.43 -7.43
N HIS A 6 13.44 -13.49 -6.53
CA HIS A 6 12.11 -13.19 -6.00
C HIS A 6 11.44 -14.26 -5.13
N GLN A 7 12.03 -14.56 -3.96
CA GLN A 7 11.27 -15.19 -2.87
C GLN A 7 10.13 -14.27 -2.42
N LEU A 8 8.94 -14.83 -2.20
CA LEU A 8 7.76 -14.11 -1.75
C LEU A 8 7.84 -13.79 -0.26
N LEU A 9 8.42 -14.73 0.50
CA LEU A 9 8.54 -14.68 1.95
C LEU A 9 10.02 -14.55 2.33
N THR A 10 10.27 -13.78 3.37
CA THR A 10 11.52 -13.78 4.13
C THR A 10 11.64 -15.06 4.95
N GLU A 11 12.85 -15.37 5.44
CA GLU A 11 13.06 -16.53 6.31
C GLU A 11 12.25 -16.44 7.61
N SER A 12 12.22 -15.26 8.24
CA SER A 12 11.39 -15.01 9.43
C SER A 12 9.89 -15.22 9.15
N GLU A 13 9.37 -14.78 8.00
CA GLU A 13 7.97 -15.01 7.63
C GLU A 13 7.66 -16.50 7.41
N ARG A 14 8.61 -17.28 6.85
CA ARG A 14 8.44 -18.74 6.73
C ARG A 14 8.33 -19.40 8.09
N ASP A 15 9.17 -18.99 9.04
CA ASP A 15 9.15 -19.52 10.41
C ASP A 15 7.87 -19.18 11.14
N GLN A 16 7.33 -17.97 10.94
CA GLN A 16 6.09 -17.53 11.56
C GLN A 16 4.86 -18.35 11.10
N ILE A 17 4.79 -18.77 9.85
CA ILE A 17 3.64 -19.52 9.31
C ILE A 17 3.46 -20.88 10.01
N LEU A 18 4.58 -21.54 10.32
CA LEU A 18 4.61 -22.86 10.94
C LEU A 18 5.11 -22.80 12.39
N ALA A 19 5.01 -21.63 13.03
CA ALA A 19 5.56 -21.42 14.36
C ALA A 19 4.88 -22.31 15.40
N ILE A 20 5.73 -23.01 16.17
CA ILE A 20 5.38 -23.76 17.37
C ILE A 20 5.87 -22.91 18.55
N PRO A 21 5.00 -22.50 19.49
CA PRO A 21 5.43 -21.72 20.65
C PRO A 21 6.33 -22.54 21.57
N SER A 22 7.26 -21.87 22.25
CA SER A 22 8.06 -22.43 23.34
C SER A 22 7.47 -22.13 24.73
N GLU A 23 6.72 -21.03 24.85
CA GLU A 23 6.14 -20.62 26.12
C GLU A 23 5.02 -21.54 26.59
N ARG A 24 5.09 -21.98 27.85
CA ARG A 24 4.18 -22.98 28.42
C ARG A 24 2.71 -22.59 28.34
N GLY A 25 2.37 -21.31 28.54
CA GLY A 25 0.98 -20.84 28.44
C GLY A 25 0.42 -20.96 27.02
N HIS A 26 1.22 -20.66 26.00
CA HIS A 26 0.84 -20.83 24.60
C HIS A 26 0.78 -22.31 24.19
N LEU A 27 1.69 -23.13 24.71
CA LEU A 27 1.65 -24.58 24.53
C LEU A 27 0.36 -25.18 25.10
N ALA A 28 -0.03 -24.80 26.33
CA ALA A 28 -1.27 -25.26 26.93
C ALA A 28 -2.51 -24.88 26.11
N ARG A 29 -2.55 -23.66 25.55
CA ARG A 29 -3.68 -23.24 24.72
C ARG A 29 -3.83 -24.06 23.42
N LEU A 30 -2.73 -24.53 22.83
CA LEU A 30 -2.73 -25.17 21.51
C LEU A 30 -2.62 -26.70 21.57
N TYR A 31 -2.05 -27.25 22.63
CA TYR A 31 -1.60 -28.65 22.70
C TYR A 31 -2.06 -29.42 23.93
N THR A 32 -2.99 -28.88 24.73
CA THR A 32 -3.62 -29.66 25.79
C THR A 32 -4.52 -30.75 25.19
N PHE A 33 -4.35 -31.98 25.66
CA PHE A 33 -5.14 -33.12 25.25
C PHE A 33 -6.44 -33.24 26.03
N GLU A 34 -7.50 -33.58 25.31
CA GLU A 34 -8.78 -33.96 25.89
C GLU A 34 -8.80 -35.45 26.27
N PRO A 35 -9.73 -35.92 27.12
CA PRO A 35 -9.81 -37.32 27.51
C PRO A 35 -9.86 -38.30 26.31
N SER A 36 -10.59 -37.92 25.25
CA SER A 36 -10.66 -38.69 24.00
C SER A 36 -9.30 -38.86 23.31
N ASP A 37 -8.43 -37.86 23.41
CA ASP A 37 -7.07 -37.93 22.88
C ASP A 37 -6.22 -38.91 23.69
N ILE A 38 -6.35 -38.85 25.01
CA ILE A 38 -5.63 -39.73 25.93
C ILE A 38 -6.02 -41.19 25.67
N GLU A 39 -7.29 -41.48 25.38
CA GLU A 39 -7.75 -42.81 24.97
C GLU A 39 -7.10 -43.26 23.65
N ILE A 40 -7.08 -42.40 22.63
CA ILE A 40 -6.45 -42.70 21.33
C ILE A 40 -4.94 -42.96 21.49
N ILE A 41 -4.27 -42.15 22.31
CA ILE A 41 -2.84 -42.27 22.61
C ILE A 41 -2.57 -43.55 23.40
N GLY A 42 -3.35 -43.79 24.46
CA GLY A 42 -3.21 -44.93 25.38
C GLY A 42 -3.46 -46.29 24.73
N ALA A 43 -4.21 -46.34 23.61
CA ALA A 43 -4.38 -47.55 22.81
C ALA A 43 -3.05 -48.11 22.25
N ARG A 44 -1.97 -47.33 22.26
CA ARG A 44 -0.63 -47.79 21.86
C ARG A 44 0.05 -48.52 23.03
N ARG A 45 0.58 -49.71 22.76
CA ARG A 45 1.20 -50.60 23.77
C ARG A 45 2.55 -50.09 24.30
N GLU A 46 3.34 -49.43 23.46
CA GLU A 46 4.70 -49.00 23.80
C GLU A 46 4.75 -47.49 24.07
N ARG A 47 5.46 -47.07 25.11
CA ARG A 47 5.63 -45.65 25.49
C ARG A 47 6.13 -44.77 24.34
N ARG A 48 7.07 -45.27 23.54
CA ARG A 48 7.55 -44.57 22.32
C ARG A 48 6.45 -44.27 21.32
N ASN A 49 5.51 -45.21 21.14
CA ASN A 49 4.40 -45.05 20.23
C ASN A 49 3.32 -44.14 20.84
N GLN A 50 3.08 -44.21 22.15
CA GLN A 50 2.19 -43.29 22.86
C GLN A 50 2.68 -41.83 22.67
N LEU A 51 3.93 -41.54 23.05
CA LEU A 51 4.50 -40.20 22.92
C LEU A 51 4.59 -39.73 21.46
N GLY A 52 4.98 -40.63 20.56
CA GLY A 52 5.06 -40.32 19.13
C GLY A 52 3.71 -40.01 18.49
N VAL A 53 2.65 -40.76 18.83
CA VAL A 53 1.27 -40.51 18.38
C VAL A 53 0.72 -39.21 18.97
N ALA A 54 1.04 -38.91 20.23
CA ALA A 54 0.66 -37.66 20.87
C ALA A 54 1.28 -36.44 20.16
N LEU A 55 2.57 -36.51 19.84
CA LEU A 55 3.26 -35.48 19.06
C LEU A 55 2.66 -35.32 17.66
N GLN A 56 2.30 -36.41 17.00
CA GLN A 56 1.61 -36.34 15.70
C GLN A 56 0.26 -35.61 15.84
N LEU A 57 -0.56 -36.01 16.82
CA LEU A 57 -1.87 -35.41 17.05
C LEU A 57 -1.75 -33.90 17.34
N ALA A 58 -0.77 -33.51 18.16
CA ALA A 58 -0.45 -32.11 18.43
C ALA A 58 -0.14 -31.33 17.15
N LEU A 59 0.77 -31.84 16.31
CA LEU A 59 1.19 -31.17 15.07
C LEU A 59 0.10 -31.11 13.99
N LEU A 60 -0.77 -32.13 13.94
CA LEU A 60 -1.94 -32.15 13.06
C LEU A 60 -2.98 -31.08 13.45
N ARG A 61 -3.08 -30.74 14.74
CA ARG A 61 -3.94 -29.65 15.23
C ARG A 61 -3.34 -28.28 14.97
N HIS A 62 -2.08 -28.09 15.36
CA HIS A 62 -1.33 -26.86 15.09
C HIS A 62 0.17 -27.16 14.87
N PRO A 63 0.78 -26.71 13.77
CA PRO A 63 0.22 -25.81 12.75
C PRO A 63 -0.63 -26.49 11.67
N GLY A 64 -0.82 -27.81 11.73
CA GLY A 64 -1.51 -28.59 10.70
C GLY A 64 -0.54 -29.30 9.74
N ILE A 65 0.58 -29.78 10.27
CA ILE A 65 1.62 -30.51 9.52
C ILE A 65 1.83 -31.90 10.13
N THR A 66 2.49 -32.79 9.39
CA THR A 66 2.91 -34.08 9.94
C THR A 66 4.23 -33.96 10.69
N LEU A 67 4.48 -34.90 11.61
CA LEU A 67 5.77 -34.97 12.30
C LEU A 67 6.93 -35.20 11.31
N ALA A 68 6.72 -36.02 10.29
CA ALA A 68 7.70 -36.27 9.23
C ALA A 68 8.13 -34.96 8.55
N GLN A 69 7.15 -34.10 8.22
CA GLN A 69 7.42 -32.80 7.62
C GLN A 69 8.18 -31.88 8.57
N LEU A 70 7.82 -31.82 9.86
CA LEU A 70 8.54 -31.03 10.84
C LEU A 70 10.02 -31.44 10.93
N ILE A 71 10.30 -32.74 11.01
CA ILE A 71 11.67 -33.27 11.07
C ILE A 71 12.42 -32.96 9.77
N GLN A 72 11.77 -33.10 8.61
CA GLN A 72 12.38 -32.75 7.34
C GLN A 72 12.74 -31.26 7.25
N ASP A 73 11.87 -30.38 7.74
CA ASP A 73 12.03 -28.92 7.63
C ASP A 73 12.95 -28.34 8.73
N LYS A 74 12.92 -28.88 9.96
CA LYS A 74 13.61 -28.34 11.13
C LYS A 74 14.70 -29.25 11.71
N GLY A 75 14.81 -30.49 11.24
CA GLY A 75 15.79 -31.48 11.69
C GLY A 75 15.47 -32.15 13.01
N ALA A 76 14.68 -31.52 13.89
CA ALA A 76 14.31 -32.06 15.19
C ALA A 76 12.95 -31.51 15.66
N ILE A 77 12.39 -32.17 16.67
CA ILE A 77 11.19 -31.73 17.37
C ILE A 77 11.62 -30.69 18.42
N PRO A 78 10.95 -29.52 18.50
CA PRO A 78 11.23 -28.54 19.56
C PRO A 78 11.11 -29.18 20.95
N HIS A 79 12.13 -28.97 21.79
CA HIS A 79 12.21 -29.61 23.10
C HIS A 79 11.02 -29.23 23.99
N ASP A 80 10.63 -27.96 24.01
CA ASP A 80 9.52 -27.46 24.84
C ASP A 80 8.19 -28.14 24.47
N LEU A 81 7.93 -28.34 23.18
CA LEU A 81 6.75 -29.09 22.72
C LEU A 81 6.82 -30.55 23.19
N ALA A 82 7.97 -31.20 23.01
CA ALA A 82 8.13 -32.60 23.39
C ALA A 82 7.99 -32.81 24.91
N ALA A 83 8.58 -31.91 25.72
CA ALA A 83 8.48 -31.93 27.17
C ALA A 83 7.04 -31.70 27.63
N PHE A 84 6.36 -30.70 27.06
CA PHE A 84 4.97 -30.41 27.39
C PHE A 84 4.02 -31.57 27.05
N VAL A 85 4.21 -32.21 25.89
CA VAL A 85 3.41 -33.39 25.49
C VAL A 85 3.72 -34.60 26.37
N ALA A 86 4.98 -34.84 26.73
CA ALA A 86 5.38 -35.95 27.59
C ALA A 86 4.81 -35.81 29.02
N GLU A 87 4.84 -34.60 29.58
CA GLU A 87 4.30 -34.30 30.90
C GLU A 87 2.81 -34.64 31.02
N GLN A 88 2.01 -34.30 30.00
CA GLN A 88 0.58 -34.61 29.96
C GLN A 88 0.28 -36.12 30.04
N LEU A 89 1.23 -36.97 29.64
CA LEU A 89 1.09 -38.42 29.60
C LEU A 89 1.80 -39.12 30.77
N GLY A 90 2.48 -38.37 31.64
CA GLY A 90 3.37 -38.95 32.66
C GLY A 90 4.56 -39.73 32.06
N LEU A 91 4.99 -39.35 30.86
CA LEU A 91 6.11 -39.95 30.13
C LEU A 91 7.35 -39.06 30.19
N HIS A 92 8.50 -39.60 29.83
CA HIS A 92 9.74 -38.83 29.69
C HIS A 92 10.05 -38.58 28.21
N VAL A 93 10.66 -37.45 27.86
CA VAL A 93 11.02 -37.13 26.46
C VAL A 93 11.91 -38.20 25.83
N THR A 94 12.75 -38.86 26.64
CA THR A 94 13.61 -39.97 26.18
C THR A 94 12.84 -41.21 25.78
N ASP A 95 11.58 -41.37 26.21
CA ASP A 95 10.72 -42.47 25.76
C ASP A 95 10.44 -42.38 24.26
N LEU A 96 10.64 -41.21 23.63
CA LEU A 96 10.56 -41.06 22.17
C LEU A 96 11.72 -41.74 21.44
N ALA A 97 12.79 -42.14 22.13
CA ALA A 97 13.92 -42.79 21.49
C ALA A 97 13.46 -44.00 20.67
N ASN A 98 13.94 -44.09 19.43
CA ASN A 98 13.56 -45.12 18.46
C ASN A 98 12.09 -45.11 18.01
N TYR A 99 11.30 -44.08 18.37
CA TYR A 99 10.07 -43.79 17.65
C TYR A 99 10.42 -43.41 16.21
N ALA A 100 9.64 -43.91 15.25
CA ALA A 100 9.91 -43.72 13.82
C ALA A 100 11.24 -44.32 13.31
N ALA A 101 11.88 -45.25 14.02
CA ALA A 101 13.02 -46.02 13.50
C ALA A 101 12.70 -46.76 12.17
N ARG A 102 11.41 -46.91 11.86
CA ARG A 102 10.88 -47.22 10.52
C ARG A 102 9.94 -46.09 10.10
N ASP A 103 10.27 -45.38 9.02
CA ASP A 103 9.47 -44.25 8.49
C ASP A 103 8.01 -44.64 8.20
N GLN A 104 7.79 -45.90 7.82
CA GLN A 104 6.47 -46.46 7.52
C GLN A 104 5.52 -46.37 8.71
N THR A 105 5.98 -46.74 9.92
CA THR A 105 5.15 -46.71 11.13
C THR A 105 4.71 -45.30 11.50
N MET A 106 5.61 -44.32 11.38
CA MET A 106 5.28 -42.91 11.61
C MET A 106 4.26 -42.41 10.58
N THR A 107 4.46 -42.74 9.31
CA THR A 107 3.56 -42.31 8.24
C THR A 107 2.16 -42.94 8.37
N ASP A 108 2.09 -44.20 8.81
CA ASP A 108 0.83 -44.91 9.02
C ASP A 108 0.05 -44.34 10.22
N HIS A 109 0.72 -44.06 11.34
CA HIS A 109 0.10 -43.36 12.47
C HIS A 109 -0.41 -41.97 12.07
N ALA A 110 0.36 -41.21 11.28
CA ALA A 110 -0.05 -39.89 10.80
C ALA A 110 -1.35 -39.99 9.98
N ARG A 111 -1.42 -40.96 9.07
CA ARG A 111 -2.56 -41.19 8.19
C ARG A 111 -3.79 -41.61 8.99
N GLU A 112 -3.65 -42.52 9.95
CA GLU A 112 -4.73 -42.97 10.83
C GLU A 112 -5.32 -41.80 11.63
N LEU A 113 -4.46 -41.00 12.27
CA LEU A 113 -4.87 -39.84 13.06
C LEU A 113 -5.54 -38.77 12.20
N ALA A 114 -4.97 -38.48 11.02
CA ALA A 114 -5.56 -37.53 10.09
C ALA A 114 -6.97 -37.98 9.67
N MET A 115 -7.16 -39.25 9.31
CA MET A 115 -8.48 -39.79 8.96
C MET A 115 -9.49 -39.67 10.11
N ARG A 116 -9.09 -40.01 11.34
CA ARG A 116 -9.96 -39.86 12.53
C ARG A 116 -10.32 -38.40 12.79
N ALA A 117 -9.40 -37.48 12.56
CA ALA A 117 -9.65 -36.06 12.65
C ALA A 117 -10.44 -35.52 11.43
N GLY A 118 -10.78 -36.32 10.42
CA GLY A 118 -11.39 -35.82 9.18
C GLY A 118 -10.48 -34.87 8.40
N LEU A 119 -9.17 -35.05 8.52
CA LEU A 119 -8.12 -34.35 7.79
C LEU A 119 -7.60 -35.23 6.65
N ARG A 120 -7.18 -34.61 5.55
CA ARG A 120 -6.46 -35.30 4.47
C ARG A 120 -5.15 -34.62 4.14
N GLY A 121 -4.21 -35.38 3.61
CA GLY A 121 -2.98 -34.84 3.05
C GLY A 121 -3.23 -33.98 1.81
N PRO A 122 -2.35 -33.01 1.53
CA PRO A 122 -2.41 -32.23 0.30
C PRO A 122 -1.97 -33.05 -0.90
N THR A 123 -2.61 -32.82 -2.04
CA THR A 123 -2.34 -33.48 -3.32
C THR A 123 -2.00 -32.44 -4.40
N ARG A 124 -1.51 -32.89 -5.56
CA ARG A 124 -1.27 -31.99 -6.70
C ARG A 124 -2.56 -31.33 -7.21
N ALA A 125 -3.71 -31.98 -7.03
CA ALA A 125 -5.01 -31.43 -7.41
C ALA A 125 -5.45 -30.23 -6.54
N ASP A 126 -4.81 -30.02 -5.38
CA ASP A 126 -5.09 -28.88 -4.51
C ASP A 126 -4.33 -27.60 -4.92
N ILE A 127 -3.40 -27.68 -5.88
CA ILE A 127 -2.61 -26.52 -6.32
C ILE A 127 -3.50 -25.40 -6.89
N PRO A 128 -4.46 -25.66 -7.80
CA PRO A 128 -5.39 -24.64 -8.26
C PRO A 128 -6.17 -23.97 -7.14
N PHE A 129 -6.66 -24.75 -6.17
CA PHE A 129 -7.36 -24.25 -4.98
C PHE A 129 -6.47 -23.29 -4.16
N MET A 130 -5.21 -23.65 -3.90
CA MET A 130 -4.26 -22.78 -3.20
C MET A 130 -3.98 -21.48 -3.98
N ILE A 131 -3.83 -21.57 -5.31
CA ILE A 131 -3.61 -20.40 -6.17
C ILE A 131 -4.83 -19.47 -6.15
N GLU A 132 -6.03 -20.02 -6.14
CA GLU A 132 -7.27 -19.25 -6.05
C GLU A 132 -7.41 -18.54 -4.69
N ALA A 133 -7.18 -19.25 -3.58
CA ALA A 133 -7.17 -18.66 -2.24
C ALA A 133 -6.13 -17.52 -2.14
N ALA A 134 -4.94 -17.74 -2.70
CA ALA A 134 -3.91 -16.72 -2.81
C ALA A 134 -4.37 -15.54 -3.67
N ALA A 135 -5.01 -15.76 -4.82
CA ALA A 135 -5.48 -14.70 -5.70
C ALA A 135 -6.59 -13.86 -5.06
N LYS A 136 -7.53 -14.51 -4.34
CA LYS A 136 -8.59 -13.84 -3.58
C LYS A 136 -8.00 -12.91 -2.52
N THR A 137 -7.06 -13.41 -1.72
CA THR A 137 -6.36 -12.60 -0.71
C THR A 137 -5.53 -11.49 -1.35
N ALA A 138 -4.79 -11.84 -2.41
CA ALA A 138 -4.00 -10.90 -3.18
C ALA A 138 -4.85 -9.89 -3.95
N TRP A 139 -6.18 -9.98 -4.00
CA TRP A 139 -6.97 -8.96 -4.70
C TRP A 139 -6.75 -7.55 -4.09
N ALA A 140 -6.64 -7.48 -2.77
CA ALA A 140 -6.47 -6.24 -2.02
C ALA A 140 -5.00 -5.88 -1.69
N THR A 141 -4.06 -6.83 -1.79
CA THR A 141 -2.68 -6.65 -1.29
C THR A 141 -1.63 -7.36 -2.14
N ASP A 142 -0.40 -6.86 -2.08
CA ASP A 142 0.79 -7.51 -2.66
C ASP A 142 1.74 -8.11 -1.60
N LYS A 143 1.40 -7.97 -0.32
CA LYS A 143 2.20 -8.43 0.83
C LYS A 143 2.25 -9.97 0.87
N GLY A 144 3.46 -10.52 0.82
CA GLY A 144 3.68 -11.96 0.73
C GLY A 144 3.10 -12.74 1.90
N MET A 145 3.40 -12.32 3.13
CA MET A 145 2.91 -12.97 4.35
C MET A 145 1.39 -13.03 4.41
N THR A 146 0.69 -11.92 4.14
CA THR A 146 -0.78 -11.88 4.14
C THR A 146 -1.37 -12.88 3.14
N ILE A 147 -0.79 -12.98 1.95
CA ILE A 147 -1.25 -13.91 0.91
C ILE A 147 -1.01 -15.36 1.35
N ALA A 148 0.15 -15.67 1.91
CA ALA A 148 0.49 -17.01 2.40
C ALA A 148 -0.42 -17.43 3.57
N ILE A 149 -0.70 -16.53 4.50
CA ILE A 149 -1.70 -16.76 5.57
C ILE A 149 -3.06 -17.07 4.96
N GLY A 150 -3.50 -16.34 3.93
CA GLY A 150 -4.75 -16.62 3.23
C GLY A 150 -4.82 -18.04 2.65
N VAL A 151 -3.72 -18.54 2.09
CA VAL A 151 -3.63 -19.94 1.62
C VAL A 151 -3.71 -20.93 2.78
N VAL A 152 -2.98 -20.67 3.87
CA VAL A 152 -2.98 -21.52 5.08
C VAL A 152 -4.38 -21.60 5.69
N THR A 153 -5.07 -20.47 5.81
CA THR A 153 -6.44 -20.40 6.30
C THR A 153 -7.38 -21.23 5.42
N ALA A 154 -7.32 -21.07 4.10
CA ALA A 154 -8.16 -21.82 3.16
C ALA A 154 -7.91 -23.34 3.23
N LEU A 155 -6.65 -23.78 3.37
CA LEU A 155 -6.33 -25.19 3.55
C LEU A 155 -6.90 -25.75 4.85
N ARG A 156 -6.80 -25.00 5.96
CA ARG A 156 -7.35 -25.40 7.25
C ARG A 156 -8.87 -25.50 7.23
N GLU A 157 -9.54 -24.52 6.63
CA GLU A 157 -11.00 -24.53 6.41
C GLU A 157 -11.43 -25.74 5.58
N ALA A 158 -10.66 -26.09 4.56
CA ALA A 158 -10.90 -27.27 3.72
C ALA A 158 -10.48 -28.61 4.36
N ARG A 159 -10.02 -28.60 5.62
CA ARG A 159 -9.50 -29.79 6.34
C ARG A 159 -8.35 -30.50 5.63
N ILE A 160 -7.48 -29.72 4.96
CA ILE A 160 -6.29 -30.20 4.26
C ILE A 160 -5.06 -29.85 5.10
N LEU A 161 -4.21 -30.84 5.35
CA LEU A 161 -2.91 -30.61 5.99
C LEU A 161 -2.04 -29.69 5.13
N LEU A 162 -1.25 -28.85 5.79
CA LEU A 162 -0.41 -27.90 5.09
C LEU A 162 0.69 -28.64 4.31
N PRO A 163 0.88 -28.36 3.01
CA PRO A 163 2.02 -28.88 2.29
C PRO A 163 3.31 -28.19 2.76
N SER A 164 4.44 -28.57 2.19
CA SER A 164 5.71 -27.88 2.47
C SER A 164 5.59 -26.37 2.25
N ILE A 165 6.29 -25.58 3.06
CA ILE A 165 6.25 -24.11 2.97
C ILE A 165 6.62 -23.61 1.57
N SER A 166 7.52 -24.31 0.88
CA SER A 166 7.89 -23.99 -0.50
C SER A 166 6.71 -24.11 -1.47
N THR A 167 5.79 -25.04 -1.23
CA THR A 167 4.59 -25.25 -2.05
C THR A 167 3.58 -24.14 -1.82
N ILE A 168 3.37 -23.76 -0.55
CA ILE A 168 2.54 -22.60 -0.17
C ILE A 168 3.11 -21.32 -0.80
N GLU A 169 4.42 -21.12 -0.74
CA GLU A 169 5.09 -19.92 -1.29
C GLU A 169 4.95 -19.85 -2.82
N ARG A 170 5.08 -20.98 -3.53
CA ARG A 170 4.86 -21.04 -4.98
C ARG A 170 3.40 -20.76 -5.35
N ALA A 171 2.45 -21.38 -4.67
CA ALA A 171 1.02 -21.13 -4.92
C ALA A 171 0.65 -19.67 -4.63
N SER A 172 1.16 -19.12 -3.53
CA SER A 172 0.99 -17.71 -3.14
C SER A 172 1.56 -16.75 -4.19
N SER A 173 2.74 -17.06 -4.74
CA SER A 173 3.37 -16.27 -5.81
C SER A 173 2.54 -16.29 -7.09
N ALA A 174 2.04 -17.46 -7.47
CA ALA A 174 1.18 -17.63 -8.64
C ALA A 174 -0.16 -16.91 -8.47
N GLY A 175 -0.80 -17.02 -7.30
CA GLY A 175 -2.03 -16.29 -6.98
C GLY A 175 -1.84 -14.77 -6.99
N ARG A 176 -0.73 -14.27 -6.45
CA ARG A 176 -0.36 -12.85 -6.54
C ARG A 176 -0.19 -12.38 -7.98
N ALA A 177 0.51 -13.17 -8.80
CA ALA A 177 0.68 -12.87 -10.23
C ALA A 177 -0.67 -12.86 -10.97
N ARG A 178 -1.57 -13.81 -10.65
CA ARG A 178 -2.93 -13.86 -11.18
C ARG A 178 -3.74 -12.62 -10.80
N ALA A 179 -3.76 -12.24 -9.52
CA ALA A 179 -4.48 -11.05 -9.04
C ALA A 179 -3.95 -9.76 -9.70
N ARG A 180 -2.62 -9.61 -9.83
CA ARG A 180 -2.02 -8.48 -10.56
C ARG A 180 -2.43 -8.44 -12.02
N LYS A 181 -2.41 -9.60 -12.69
CA LYS A 181 -2.85 -9.72 -14.09
C LYS A 181 -4.32 -9.30 -14.21
N GLN A 182 -5.20 -9.84 -13.38
CA GLN A 182 -6.63 -9.52 -13.38
C GLN A 182 -6.90 -8.03 -13.12
N ALA A 183 -6.21 -7.42 -12.15
CA ALA A 183 -6.37 -6.01 -11.86
C ALA A 183 -5.91 -5.11 -13.01
N ALA A 184 -4.78 -5.45 -13.66
CA ALA A 184 -4.33 -4.75 -14.85
C ALA A 184 -5.37 -4.82 -15.98
N TYR A 185 -5.95 -6.00 -16.23
CA TYR A 185 -7.01 -6.15 -17.23
C TYR A 185 -8.27 -5.37 -16.86
N ALA A 186 -8.71 -5.41 -15.60
CA ALA A 186 -9.90 -4.69 -15.15
C ALA A 186 -9.80 -3.17 -15.37
N LEU A 187 -8.59 -2.60 -15.21
CA LEU A 187 -8.33 -1.18 -15.46
C LEU A 187 -8.30 -0.79 -16.94
N ILE A 188 -8.11 -1.75 -17.86
CA ILE A 188 -7.96 -1.44 -19.30
C ILE A 188 -9.05 -2.08 -20.17
N ALA A 189 -10.00 -2.81 -19.57
CA ALA A 189 -10.93 -3.68 -20.29
C ALA A 189 -11.77 -2.97 -21.35
N ASP A 190 -12.24 -1.75 -21.06
CA ASP A 190 -13.14 -0.99 -21.92
C ASP A 190 -12.46 0.19 -22.62
N LEU A 191 -11.13 0.17 -22.71
CA LEU A 191 -10.42 1.19 -23.49
C LEU A 191 -10.61 0.93 -24.99
N SER A 192 -11.08 1.95 -25.70
CA SER A 192 -11.11 2.00 -27.16
C SER A 192 -9.70 1.93 -27.77
N ALA A 193 -9.60 1.60 -29.05
CA ALA A 193 -8.33 1.56 -29.76
C ALA A 193 -7.64 2.94 -29.75
N GLU A 194 -8.42 4.01 -29.86
CA GLU A 194 -7.96 5.39 -29.81
C GLU A 194 -7.38 5.74 -28.44
N GLN A 195 -8.06 5.34 -27.35
CA GLN A 195 -7.57 5.52 -25.98
C GLN A 195 -6.27 4.74 -25.73
N VAL A 196 -6.22 3.49 -26.19
CA VAL A 196 -5.02 2.65 -26.09
C VAL A 196 -3.85 3.29 -26.83
N HIS A 197 -4.10 3.81 -28.04
CA HIS A 197 -3.08 4.50 -28.83
C HIS A 197 -2.60 5.79 -28.13
N ALA A 198 -3.53 6.61 -27.63
CA ALA A 198 -3.20 7.83 -26.89
C ALA A 198 -2.37 7.54 -25.63
N LEU A 199 -2.68 6.46 -24.90
CA LEU A 199 -1.86 6.03 -23.74
C LEU A 199 -0.44 5.63 -24.12
N ASP A 200 -0.26 4.96 -25.27
CA ASP A 200 1.07 4.56 -25.73
C ASP A 200 1.86 5.76 -26.29
N GLN A 201 1.21 6.77 -26.90
CA GLN A 201 1.85 8.02 -27.37
C GLN A 201 2.38 8.91 -26.26
N VAL A 202 1.96 8.71 -25.01
CA VAL A 202 2.44 9.48 -23.85
C VAL A 202 3.95 9.26 -23.59
N PHE A 203 4.58 8.27 -24.24
CA PHE A 203 6.04 8.09 -24.19
C PHE A 203 6.82 8.83 -25.29
N ASP A 204 6.13 9.34 -26.31
CA ASP A 204 6.77 10.04 -27.44
C ASP A 204 7.48 11.30 -26.97
N ASP A 205 8.53 11.70 -27.70
CA ASP A 205 9.29 12.91 -27.39
C ASP A 205 8.42 14.16 -27.51
N ALA A 206 8.59 15.04 -26.53
CA ALA A 206 7.91 16.33 -26.43
C ALA A 206 8.92 17.42 -26.04
N GLY A 207 9.90 17.65 -26.92
CA GLY A 207 10.90 18.70 -26.75
C GLY A 207 12.05 18.28 -25.83
N GLY A 208 12.62 17.10 -26.08
CA GLY A 208 13.78 16.56 -25.33
C GLY A 208 13.42 15.75 -24.08
N MET A 209 12.13 15.57 -23.81
CA MET A 209 11.61 14.68 -22.77
C MET A 209 10.27 14.08 -23.19
N SER A 210 9.95 12.86 -22.74
CA SER A 210 8.66 12.23 -23.04
C SER A 210 7.46 13.06 -22.55
N GLN A 211 6.31 12.99 -23.24
CA GLN A 211 5.07 13.63 -22.79
C GLN A 211 4.72 13.27 -21.33
N LEU A 212 4.90 12.01 -20.93
CA LEU A 212 4.68 11.54 -19.55
C LEU A 212 5.55 12.29 -18.54
N ALA A 213 6.83 12.47 -18.86
CA ALA A 213 7.74 13.20 -18.00
C ALA A 213 7.32 14.68 -17.86
N SER A 214 6.82 15.29 -18.94
CA SER A 214 6.27 16.65 -18.91
C SER A 214 5.02 16.73 -18.03
N LEU A 215 4.07 15.81 -18.22
CA LEU A 215 2.84 15.70 -17.42
C LEU A 215 3.11 15.54 -15.92
N LYS A 216 4.16 14.81 -15.56
CA LYS A 216 4.57 14.58 -14.16
C LYS A 216 5.12 15.83 -13.45
N THR A 217 5.51 16.87 -14.19
CA THR A 217 6.25 18.03 -13.65
C THR A 217 5.33 19.22 -13.36
N ILE A 218 4.41 19.12 -12.39
CA ILE A 218 3.37 20.14 -12.10
C ILE A 218 4.00 21.47 -11.60
N PRO A 219 3.74 22.63 -12.25
CA PRO A 219 4.16 23.93 -11.75
C PRO A 219 3.54 24.25 -10.38
N VAL A 220 4.35 24.78 -9.46
CA VAL A 220 3.92 25.05 -8.08
C VAL A 220 3.72 26.54 -7.78
N ALA A 221 4.47 27.43 -8.43
CA ALA A 221 4.40 28.87 -8.14
C ALA A 221 3.16 29.51 -8.79
N ALA A 222 2.47 30.39 -8.07
CA ALA A 222 1.30 31.10 -8.57
C ALA A 222 1.69 32.21 -9.56
N ARG A 223 1.74 31.87 -10.86
CA ARG A 223 2.00 32.79 -11.96
C ARG A 223 0.98 32.57 -13.08
N PRO A 224 0.57 33.59 -13.83
CA PRO A 224 -0.36 33.43 -14.96
C PRO A 224 0.06 32.35 -15.96
N ASP A 225 1.35 32.33 -16.32
CA ASP A 225 1.90 31.33 -17.25
C ASP A 225 1.79 29.90 -16.71
N HIS A 226 1.93 29.72 -15.39
CA HIS A 226 1.82 28.41 -14.75
C HIS A 226 0.37 27.91 -14.72
N ILE A 227 -0.62 28.80 -14.53
CA ILE A 227 -2.04 28.42 -14.70
C ILE A 227 -2.28 27.91 -16.11
N ARG A 228 -1.79 28.63 -17.12
CA ARG A 228 -1.93 28.20 -18.52
C ARG A 228 -1.31 26.82 -18.74
N GLN A 229 -0.10 26.58 -18.23
CA GLN A 229 0.56 25.26 -18.32
C GLN A 229 -0.25 24.15 -17.63
N ILE A 230 -0.82 24.41 -16.45
CA ILE A 230 -1.69 23.44 -15.76
C ILE A 230 -2.94 23.14 -16.58
N LEU A 231 -3.60 24.17 -17.12
CA LEU A 231 -4.80 24.01 -17.94
C LEU A 231 -4.51 23.25 -19.25
N ASP A 232 -3.38 23.53 -19.89
CA ASP A 232 -2.97 22.82 -21.12
C ASP A 232 -2.71 21.34 -20.84
N ARG A 233 -2.08 21.01 -19.71
CA ARG A 233 -1.90 19.60 -19.30
C ARG A 233 -3.20 18.94 -18.89
N LEU A 234 -4.09 19.65 -18.19
CA LEU A 234 -5.41 19.14 -17.85
C LEU A 234 -6.21 18.80 -19.10
N ARG A 235 -6.14 19.65 -20.14
CA ARG A 235 -6.72 19.36 -21.47
C ARG A 235 -6.07 18.14 -22.11
N GLN A 236 -4.74 17.99 -22.05
CA GLN A 236 -4.05 16.81 -22.57
C GLN A 236 -4.53 15.53 -21.91
N VAL A 237 -4.61 15.50 -20.57
CA VAL A 237 -5.10 14.34 -19.81
C VAL A 237 -6.56 14.04 -20.14
N ARG A 238 -7.45 15.05 -20.09
CA ARG A 238 -8.87 14.89 -20.40
C ARG A 238 -9.14 14.46 -21.83
N LYS A 239 -8.30 14.85 -22.79
CA LYS A 239 -8.40 14.45 -24.19
C LYS A 239 -8.25 12.93 -24.37
N ILE A 240 -7.52 12.26 -23.47
CA ILE A 240 -7.43 10.79 -23.47
C ILE A 240 -8.80 10.18 -23.14
N GLY A 241 -9.64 10.85 -22.35
CA GLY A 241 -11.04 10.47 -22.14
C GLY A 241 -11.22 9.22 -21.30
N ILE A 242 -10.40 9.01 -20.27
CA ILE A 242 -10.51 7.87 -19.35
C ILE A 242 -11.64 8.15 -18.34
N SER A 243 -12.63 7.26 -18.24
CA SER A 243 -13.69 7.40 -17.23
C SER A 243 -13.15 7.18 -15.82
N PRO A 244 -13.49 8.04 -14.83
CA PRO A 244 -13.17 7.83 -13.42
C PRO A 244 -13.73 6.51 -12.84
N ASP A 245 -14.82 5.98 -13.40
CA ASP A 245 -15.48 4.75 -12.94
C ASP A 245 -14.56 3.51 -13.02
N VAL A 246 -13.52 3.58 -13.86
CA VAL A 246 -12.52 2.54 -14.00
C VAL A 246 -11.79 2.26 -12.67
N ALA A 247 -11.61 3.27 -11.82
CA ALA A 247 -10.98 3.12 -10.51
C ALA A 247 -11.77 2.16 -9.59
N GLY A 248 -13.10 2.11 -9.72
CA GLY A 248 -13.98 1.27 -8.91
C GLY A 248 -13.97 -0.22 -9.30
N ARG A 249 -13.31 -0.59 -10.39
CA ARG A 249 -13.26 -1.98 -10.90
C ARG A 249 -12.29 -2.88 -10.15
N ILE A 250 -11.40 -2.29 -9.34
CA ILE A 250 -10.40 -2.99 -8.55
C ILE A 250 -10.45 -2.51 -7.10
N HIS A 251 -9.80 -3.26 -6.20
CA HIS A 251 -9.70 -2.84 -4.80
C HIS A 251 -8.99 -1.48 -4.66
N ALA A 252 -9.51 -0.60 -3.81
CA ALA A 252 -8.99 0.77 -3.65
C ALA A 252 -7.50 0.82 -3.25
N ASP A 253 -7.04 -0.09 -2.37
CA ASP A 253 -5.60 -0.16 -2.01
C ASP A 253 -4.71 -0.51 -3.21
N ARG A 254 -5.21 -1.35 -4.12
CA ARG A 254 -4.49 -1.75 -5.34
C ARG A 254 -4.48 -0.63 -6.35
N PHE A 255 -5.59 0.11 -6.50
CA PHE A 255 -5.61 1.33 -7.30
C PHE A 255 -4.59 2.35 -6.79
N ARG A 256 -4.60 2.63 -5.48
CA ARG A 256 -3.61 3.49 -4.82
C ARG A 256 -2.17 3.00 -4.99
N GLN A 257 -1.96 1.69 -5.14
CA GLN A 257 -0.64 1.15 -5.47
C GLN A 257 -0.21 1.50 -6.91
N TYR A 258 -1.10 1.35 -7.89
CA TYR A 258 -0.81 1.78 -9.27
C TYR A 258 -0.54 3.28 -9.37
N VAL A 259 -1.32 4.11 -8.66
CA VAL A 259 -1.08 5.56 -8.55
C VAL A 259 0.33 5.83 -8.01
N ARG A 260 0.69 5.22 -6.87
CA ARG A 260 2.03 5.39 -6.28
C ARG A 260 3.14 4.94 -7.23
N GLU A 261 2.97 3.81 -7.90
CA GLU A 261 3.92 3.29 -8.89
C GLU A 261 4.08 4.27 -10.06
N GLY A 262 2.98 4.77 -10.62
CA GLY A 262 3.00 5.75 -11.71
C GLY A 262 3.61 7.09 -11.32
N ARG A 263 3.38 7.56 -10.08
CA ARG A 263 4.03 8.77 -9.54
C ARG A 263 5.54 8.58 -9.36
N ALA A 264 5.97 7.49 -8.72
CA ALA A 264 7.36 7.28 -8.34
C ALA A 264 8.27 6.88 -9.52
N SER A 265 7.78 6.07 -10.45
CA SER A 265 8.61 5.52 -11.53
C SER A 265 8.88 6.53 -12.65
N PRO A 266 10.13 6.72 -13.09
CA PRO A 266 10.42 7.52 -14.29
C PRO A 266 9.72 6.98 -15.55
N ALA A 267 9.44 7.85 -16.52
CA ALA A 267 8.71 7.47 -17.74
C ALA A 267 9.34 6.28 -18.48
N TYR A 268 10.66 6.32 -18.71
CA TYR A 268 11.40 5.25 -19.39
C TYR A 268 11.33 3.89 -18.65
N MET A 269 11.10 3.87 -17.34
CA MET A 269 10.93 2.64 -16.57
C MET A 269 9.54 2.05 -16.77
N ILE A 270 8.51 2.91 -16.80
CA ILE A 270 7.12 2.51 -17.05
C ILE A 270 6.98 1.99 -18.48
N GLU A 271 7.65 2.61 -19.45
CA GLU A 271 7.65 2.21 -20.86
C GLU A 271 8.06 0.76 -21.07
N ARG A 272 9.04 0.28 -20.28
CA ARG A 272 9.59 -1.08 -20.31
C ARG A 272 8.68 -2.14 -19.66
N TYR A 273 7.57 -1.74 -19.04
CA TYR A 273 6.62 -2.70 -18.50
C TYR A 273 5.90 -3.45 -19.62
N ILE A 274 5.44 -4.67 -19.30
CA ILE A 274 4.54 -5.42 -20.18
C ILE A 274 3.30 -4.55 -20.47
N PRO A 275 2.76 -4.52 -21.71
CA PRO A 275 1.75 -3.55 -22.13
C PRO A 275 0.53 -3.42 -21.21
N SER A 276 0.00 -4.54 -20.69
CA SER A 276 -1.15 -4.51 -19.78
C SER A 276 -0.84 -3.79 -18.46
N ARG A 277 0.32 -4.09 -17.85
CA ARG A 277 0.77 -3.40 -16.63
C ARG A 277 1.07 -1.94 -16.92
N ARG A 278 1.77 -1.64 -18.02
CA ARG A 278 2.09 -0.27 -18.43
C ARG A 278 0.85 0.60 -18.50
N ARG A 279 -0.14 0.15 -19.29
CA ARG A 279 -1.41 0.88 -19.50
C ARG A 279 -2.21 1.00 -18.21
N ALA A 280 -2.31 -0.06 -17.40
CA ALA A 280 -2.98 0.00 -16.11
C ALA A 280 -2.34 1.02 -15.15
N THR A 281 -1.00 1.08 -15.09
CA THR A 281 -0.26 2.07 -14.31
C THR A 281 -0.53 3.49 -14.83
N LEU A 282 -0.55 3.69 -16.15
CA LEU A 282 -0.88 4.98 -16.75
C LEU A 282 -2.32 5.41 -16.47
N VAL A 283 -3.30 4.52 -16.63
CA VAL A 283 -4.71 4.80 -16.35
C VAL A 283 -4.88 5.31 -14.93
N ALA A 284 -4.35 4.58 -13.94
CA ALA A 284 -4.44 5.00 -12.55
C ALA A 284 -3.72 6.32 -12.29
N PHE A 285 -2.51 6.50 -12.85
CA PHE A 285 -1.73 7.72 -12.72
C PHE A 285 -2.42 8.93 -13.34
N LEU A 286 -3.04 8.79 -14.52
CA LEU A 286 -3.67 9.89 -15.24
C LEU A 286 -4.97 10.34 -14.57
N LEU A 287 -5.77 9.40 -14.05
CA LEU A 287 -6.94 9.74 -13.24
C LEU A 287 -6.53 10.53 -11.99
N ASP A 288 -5.49 10.08 -11.30
CA ASP A 288 -4.90 10.80 -10.16
C ASP A 288 -4.30 12.16 -10.54
N LEU A 289 -3.66 12.25 -11.71
CA LEU A 289 -3.07 13.48 -12.21
C LEU A 289 -4.16 14.50 -12.57
N GLU A 290 -5.27 14.07 -13.15
CA GLU A 290 -6.41 14.95 -13.48
C GLU A 290 -6.97 15.63 -12.22
N GLU A 291 -7.20 14.87 -11.16
CA GLU A 291 -7.67 15.39 -9.86
C GLU A 291 -6.68 16.44 -9.34
N ARG A 292 -5.39 16.09 -9.27
CA ARG A 292 -4.35 17.01 -8.79
C ARG A 292 -4.22 18.25 -9.64
N LEU A 293 -4.26 18.14 -10.97
CA LEU A 293 -4.18 19.31 -11.86
C LEU A 293 -5.39 20.22 -11.67
N THR A 294 -6.57 19.65 -11.44
CA THR A 294 -7.79 20.41 -11.12
C THR A 294 -7.62 21.18 -9.81
N ASP A 295 -7.18 20.50 -8.74
CA ASP A 295 -6.95 21.14 -7.44
C ASP A 295 -5.90 22.24 -7.52
N ASN A 296 -4.77 21.97 -8.21
CA ASN A 296 -3.70 22.95 -8.38
C ASN A 296 -4.17 24.16 -9.21
N ALA A 297 -5.02 23.96 -10.22
CA ALA A 297 -5.57 25.06 -11.00
C ALA A 297 -6.45 25.97 -10.15
N LEU A 298 -7.33 25.39 -9.32
CA LEU A 298 -8.22 26.13 -8.42
C LEU A 298 -7.41 26.90 -7.38
N GLU A 299 -6.48 26.23 -6.69
CA GLU A 299 -5.63 26.88 -5.68
C GLU A 299 -4.80 28.03 -6.28
N MET A 300 -4.29 27.85 -7.50
CA MET A 300 -3.49 28.88 -8.16
C MET A 300 -4.36 30.07 -8.61
N ALA A 301 -5.57 29.81 -9.09
CA ALA A 301 -6.54 30.85 -9.43
C ALA A 301 -6.90 31.70 -8.20
N ASP A 302 -7.19 31.05 -7.06
CA ASP A 302 -7.50 31.73 -5.80
C ASP A 302 -6.35 32.65 -5.36
N LYS A 303 -5.10 32.14 -5.43
CA LYS A 303 -3.89 32.93 -5.10
C LYS A 303 -3.72 34.14 -6.04
N LEU A 304 -3.90 33.96 -7.35
CA LEU A 304 -3.78 35.06 -8.31
C LEU A 304 -4.87 36.12 -8.09
N ILE A 305 -6.12 35.70 -7.90
CA ILE A 305 -7.24 36.61 -7.62
C ILE A 305 -6.97 37.39 -6.33
N GLY A 306 -6.58 36.71 -5.24
CA GLY A 306 -6.21 37.35 -3.98
C GLY A 306 -5.07 38.36 -4.13
N SER A 307 -4.06 38.06 -4.96
CA SER A 307 -2.96 38.99 -5.25
C SER A 307 -3.42 40.24 -6.01
N ILE A 308 -4.41 40.12 -6.91
CA ILE A 308 -4.97 41.25 -7.66
C ILE A 308 -5.75 42.16 -6.70
N PHE A 309 -6.62 41.59 -5.85
CA PHE A 309 -7.35 42.37 -4.84
C PHE A 309 -6.41 43.06 -3.85
N THR A 310 -5.35 42.38 -3.42
CA THR A 310 -4.34 42.96 -2.52
C THR A 310 -3.63 44.13 -3.19
N ARG A 311 -3.23 43.99 -4.46
CA ARG A 311 -2.62 45.08 -5.24
C ARG A 311 -3.57 46.26 -5.42
N ALA A 312 -4.85 46.01 -5.73
CA ALA A 312 -5.86 47.05 -5.88
C ALA A 312 -6.09 47.81 -4.56
N LYS A 313 -6.25 47.10 -3.44
CA LYS A 313 -6.39 47.70 -2.10
C LYS A 313 -5.18 48.54 -1.72
N ASN A 314 -3.96 48.05 -2.00
CA ASN A 314 -2.73 48.79 -1.73
C ASN A 314 -2.61 50.03 -2.63
N ALA A 315 -3.00 49.96 -3.90
CA ALA A 315 -3.04 51.11 -4.79
C ALA A 315 -4.04 52.16 -4.31
N GLN A 316 -5.24 51.74 -3.90
CA GLN A 316 -6.26 52.61 -3.32
C GLN A 316 -5.78 53.27 -2.02
N ALA A 317 -5.20 52.51 -1.10
CA ALA A 317 -4.63 53.04 0.15
C ALA A 317 -3.51 54.07 -0.11
N ARG A 318 -2.64 53.82 -1.11
CA ARG A 318 -1.60 54.77 -1.53
C ARG A 318 -2.21 56.05 -2.12
N SER A 319 -3.26 55.93 -2.94
CA SER A 319 -3.97 57.08 -3.49
C SER A 319 -4.58 57.93 -2.37
N TYR A 320 -5.31 57.33 -1.42
CA TYR A 320 -5.87 58.04 -0.26
C TYR A 320 -4.80 58.75 0.57
N ALA A 321 -3.67 58.08 0.86
CA ALA A 321 -2.57 58.67 1.60
C ALA A 321 -1.95 59.88 0.86
N THR A 322 -1.88 59.81 -0.48
CA THR A 322 -1.36 60.91 -1.30
C THR A 322 -2.33 62.10 -1.32
N THR A 323 -3.62 61.84 -1.50
CA THR A 323 -4.66 62.89 -1.47
C THR A 323 -4.73 63.57 -0.11
N SER A 324 -4.68 62.80 0.99
CA SER A 324 -4.69 63.36 2.35
C SER A 324 -3.48 64.28 2.60
N LYS A 325 -2.28 63.90 2.14
CA LYS A 325 -1.10 64.77 2.20
C LYS A 325 -1.27 66.08 1.41
N ASN A 326 -1.88 66.00 0.23
CA ASN A 326 -2.13 67.18 -0.60
C ASN A 326 -3.15 68.12 0.05
N VAL A 327 -4.23 67.57 0.63
CA VAL A 327 -5.22 68.37 1.38
C VAL A 327 -4.58 69.01 2.61
N ALA A 328 -3.78 68.27 3.38
CA ALA A 328 -3.07 68.82 4.52
C ALA A 328 -2.10 69.94 4.11
N ARG A 329 -1.38 69.79 2.98
CA ARG A 329 -0.52 70.82 2.42
C ARG A 329 -1.30 72.07 2.00
N LEU A 330 -2.45 71.89 1.34
CA LEU A 330 -3.31 72.99 0.92
C LEU A 330 -3.87 73.75 2.13
N MET A 331 -4.32 73.04 3.17
CA MET A 331 -4.79 73.63 4.42
C MET A 331 -3.68 74.40 5.15
N LEU A 332 -2.43 73.91 5.09
CA LEU A 332 -1.28 74.63 5.65
C LEU A 332 -0.98 75.92 4.87
N ILE A 333 -1.08 75.88 3.54
CA ILE A 333 -0.93 77.08 2.69
C ILE A 333 -2.03 78.09 3.03
N PHE A 334 -3.30 77.68 3.02
CA PHE A 334 -4.42 78.55 3.39
C PHE A 334 -4.24 79.16 4.77
N ARG A 335 -3.80 78.37 5.76
CA ARG A 335 -3.53 78.88 7.09
C ARG A 335 -2.42 79.95 7.08
N ARG A 336 -1.31 79.71 6.38
CA ARG A 336 -0.23 80.71 6.26
C ARG A 336 -0.69 81.98 5.56
N THR A 337 -1.53 81.86 4.53
CA THR A 337 -2.14 83.00 3.84
C THR A 337 -3.05 83.79 4.79
N ILE A 338 -3.87 83.12 5.61
CA ILE A 338 -4.73 83.76 6.61
C ILE A 338 -3.87 84.45 7.69
N ASP A 339 -2.84 83.76 8.20
CA ASP A 339 -1.94 84.29 9.22
C ASP A 339 -1.22 85.56 8.69
N ALA A 340 -0.67 85.53 7.47
CA ALA A 340 0.00 86.68 6.84
C ALA A 340 -0.95 87.86 6.58
N LEU A 341 -2.18 87.60 6.14
CA LEU A 341 -3.19 88.64 5.95
C LEU A 341 -3.67 89.24 7.29
N THR A 342 -3.73 88.42 8.35
CA THR A 342 -4.11 88.89 9.69
C THR A 342 -3.01 89.76 10.27
N ASP A 343 -1.75 89.34 10.16
CA ASP A 343 -0.59 90.13 10.58
C ASP A 343 -0.51 91.47 9.85
N ALA A 344 -0.72 91.51 8.52
CA ALA A 344 -0.72 92.75 7.74
C ALA A 344 -1.81 93.74 8.18
N VAL A 345 -2.99 93.23 8.55
CA VAL A 345 -4.09 94.06 9.07
C VAL A 345 -3.76 94.60 10.46
N ASP A 346 -3.09 93.81 11.31
CA ASP A 346 -2.71 94.21 12.67
C ASP A 346 -1.51 95.18 12.70
N THR A 347 -0.60 95.12 11.71
CA THR A 347 0.58 96.01 11.58
C THR A 347 0.34 97.23 10.70
N GLY A 348 -0.75 97.26 9.92
CA GLY A 348 -1.09 98.34 9.00
C GLY A 348 -0.27 98.33 7.70
N GLU A 349 0.34 97.20 7.35
CA GLU A 349 1.08 96.98 6.11
C GLU A 349 0.12 96.60 4.96
N ASP A 350 0.54 96.80 3.69
CA ASP A 350 -0.29 96.42 2.54
C ASP A 350 -0.45 94.88 2.50
N PRO A 351 -1.70 94.36 2.57
CA PRO A 351 -1.96 92.92 2.56
C PRO A 351 -1.39 92.18 1.35
N MET A 352 -1.20 92.87 0.23
CA MET A 352 -0.61 92.29 -0.97
C MET A 352 0.92 92.18 -0.88
N GLU A 353 1.60 93.11 -0.21
CA GLU A 353 3.06 93.03 0.00
C GLU A 353 3.44 91.96 1.02
N ALA A 354 2.62 91.75 2.05
CA ALA A 354 2.83 90.68 3.06
C ALA A 354 2.65 89.26 2.49
N LEU A 355 1.81 89.11 1.47
CA LEU A 355 1.60 87.84 0.75
C LEU A 355 2.78 87.48 -0.17
N ASP A 356 3.43 88.46 -0.77
CA ASP A 356 4.58 88.25 -1.67
C ASP A 356 5.90 87.97 -0.90
N ALA A 357 5.95 88.31 0.40
CA ALA A 357 7.10 88.08 1.28
C ALA A 357 7.07 86.73 2.06
N SER A 358 5.96 85.99 2.01
CA SER A 358 5.70 84.75 2.79
C SER A 358 5.76 83.48 1.94
#